data_AF-A0A951B5Q7-F1
#
_entry.id   AF-A0A951B5Q7-F1
#
_cell.length_a   1.000
_cell.length_b   1.000
_cell.length_c   1.000
_cell.angle_alpha   90.00
_cell.angle_beta   90.00
_cell.angle_gamma   90.00
#
_symmetry.space_group_name_H-M   'P 1'
#
loop_
_entity.id
_entity.type
_entity.pdbx_description
1 polymer ?
#
loop_
_entity_poly.entity_id
_entity_poly.type
_entity_poly.pdbx_seq_one_letter_code
_entity_poly.pdbx_strand_id
1 'polypeptide(L)'
;METATQPKQSLSAWQRTELARNPNRPYTMDFIEHIFTEWSEVHGDRRFADDPALLCGMARFRGHEVMLIGNQKGRDTKQKVARNFGMSNPEGFRKALRCMKLAEKFGRPVITLVDIVGAYPG
;
A
#
# COMPACT_ATOMS: atom_id res chain seq x y z
N MET A 1 20.65 7.89 34.53
CA MET A 1 20.06 9.16 34.07
C MET A 1 18.81 8.80 33.27
N GLU A 2 17.65 8.87 33.91
CA GLU A 2 16.34 8.68 33.27
C GLU A 2 16.12 9.80 32.25
N THR A 3 15.96 9.44 30.98
CA THR A 3 15.45 10.35 29.97
C THR A 3 13.96 10.52 30.21
N ALA A 4 13.59 11.60 30.91
CA ALA A 4 12.22 12.04 31.03
C ALA A 4 11.59 12.10 29.63
N THR A 5 10.59 11.24 29.39
CA THR A 5 9.81 11.25 28.15
C THR A 5 9.02 12.56 28.17
N GLN A 6 9.47 13.55 27.39
CA GLN A 6 8.72 14.81 27.26
C GLN A 6 7.28 14.50 26.82
N PRO A 7 6.27 15.19 27.38
CA PRO A 7 4.89 14.98 26.99
C PRO A 7 4.76 15.32 25.51
N LYS A 8 4.51 14.31 24.68
CA LYS A 8 4.22 14.46 23.26
C LYS A 8 3.00 15.38 23.16
N GLN A 9 3.19 16.64 22.79
CA GLN A 9 2.08 17.57 22.56
C GLN A 9 1.05 16.85 21.69
N SER A 10 -0.15 16.70 22.22
CA SER A 10 -1.20 15.97 21.54
C SER A 10 -1.64 16.78 20.34
N LEU A 11 -1.25 16.34 19.15
CA LEU A 11 -1.71 16.95 17.90
C LEU A 11 -3.23 16.98 17.87
N SER A 12 -3.78 18.12 17.45
CA SER A 12 -5.20 18.25 17.15
C SER A 12 -5.63 17.28 16.05
N ALA A 13 -6.93 17.01 15.95
CA ALA A 13 -7.47 16.13 14.92
C ALA A 13 -7.07 16.61 13.51
N TRP A 14 -7.11 17.92 13.26
CA TRP A 14 -6.74 18.50 11.96
C TRP A 14 -5.25 18.35 11.64
N GLN A 15 -4.37 18.64 12.60
CA GLN A 15 -2.92 18.46 12.42
C GLN A 15 -2.55 17.00 12.12
N ARG A 16 -3.28 16.02 12.68
CA ARG A 16 -3.10 14.60 12.33
C ARG A 16 -3.50 14.30 10.90
N THR A 17 -4.58 14.90 10.41
CA THR A 17 -5.02 14.79 9.02
C THR A 17 -4.00 15.41 8.06
N GLU A 18 -3.43 16.55 8.40
CA GLU A 18 -2.37 17.20 7.61
C GLU A 18 -1.13 16.30 7.50
N LEU A 19 -0.69 15.69 8.61
CA LEU A 19 0.40 14.73 8.60
C LEU A 19 0.09 13.48 7.76
N ALA A 20 -1.14 12.96 7.83
CA ALA A 20 -1.55 11.82 7.01
C ALA A 20 -1.53 12.14 5.51
N ARG A 21 -1.69 13.42 5.14
CA ARG A 21 -1.67 13.92 3.74
C ARG A 21 -0.33 14.53 3.34
N ASN A 22 0.69 14.44 4.21
CA ASN A 22 2.00 15.03 3.93
C ASN A 22 2.60 14.43 2.64
N PRO A 23 3.05 15.26 1.68
CA PRO A 23 3.67 14.77 0.43
C PRO A 23 4.89 13.85 0.63
N ASN A 24 5.59 14.01 1.76
CA ASN A 24 6.77 13.23 2.14
C ASN A 24 6.42 11.98 2.94
N ARG A 25 5.14 11.68 3.16
CA ARG A 25 4.72 10.45 3.84
C ARG A 25 5.18 9.24 3.03
N PRO A 26 5.81 8.23 3.64
CA PRO A 26 6.17 7.00 2.96
C PRO A 26 4.94 6.30 2.35
N TYR A 27 5.09 5.81 1.13
CA TYR A 27 4.11 5.02 0.39
C TYR A 27 4.42 3.53 0.50
N THR A 28 3.52 2.70 -0.05
CA THR A 28 3.60 1.24 -0.01
C THR A 28 4.97 0.71 -0.44
N MET A 29 5.53 1.17 -1.58
CA MET A 29 6.85 0.70 -2.02
C MET A 29 7.97 1.00 -1.03
N ASP A 30 7.91 2.13 -0.31
CA ASP A 30 8.94 2.47 0.68
C ASP A 30 8.93 1.43 1.82
N PHE A 31 7.74 1.02 2.27
CA PHE A 31 7.64 -0.04 3.27
C PHE A 31 8.09 -1.39 2.72
N ILE A 32 7.74 -1.72 1.46
CA ILE A 32 8.15 -2.96 0.81
C ILE A 32 9.68 -3.05 0.77
N GLU A 33 10.36 -2.00 0.32
CA GLU A 33 11.82 -1.95 0.18
C GLU A 33 12.57 -2.00 1.51
N HIS A 34 11.99 -1.49 2.60
CA HIS A 34 12.67 -1.41 3.90
C HIS A 34 12.33 -2.57 4.85
N ILE A 35 11.16 -3.20 4.70
CA ILE A 35 10.62 -4.16 5.69
C ILE A 35 10.58 -5.59 5.15
N PHE A 36 10.48 -5.75 3.82
CA PHE A 36 10.26 -7.04 3.19
C PHE A 36 11.42 -7.41 2.27
N THR A 37 11.55 -8.71 2.01
CA THR A 37 12.55 -9.26 1.09
C THR A 37 11.86 -10.10 0.01
N GLU A 38 12.57 -10.40 -1.08
CA GLU A 38 12.05 -11.25 -2.17
C GLU A 38 10.71 -10.75 -2.76
N TRP A 39 10.57 -9.44 -2.91
CA TRP A 39 9.37 -8.84 -3.51
C TRP A 39 9.19 -9.32 -4.96
N SER A 40 8.02 -9.89 -5.24
CA SER A 40 7.59 -10.29 -6.58
C SER A 40 6.19 -9.75 -6.84
N GLU A 41 6.11 -8.72 -7.68
CA GLU A 41 4.85 -8.07 -8.04
C GLU A 41 4.00 -8.94 -8.96
N VAL A 42 2.69 -8.92 -8.73
CA VAL A 42 1.67 -9.66 -9.46
C VAL A 42 0.76 -8.66 -10.19
N HIS A 43 0.75 -8.75 -11.52
CA HIS A 43 0.02 -7.83 -12.39
C HIS A 43 -1.30 -8.40 -12.93
N GLY A 44 -2.17 -7.48 -13.35
CA GLY A 44 -3.43 -7.72 -14.05
C GLY A 44 -4.54 -8.19 -13.11
N ASP A 45 -5.79 -8.18 -13.56
CA ASP A 45 -6.93 -8.79 -12.87
C ASP A 45 -7.42 -10.10 -13.54
N ARG A 46 -6.86 -10.45 -14.71
CA ARG A 46 -7.28 -11.56 -15.62
C ARG A 46 -8.66 -11.37 -16.26
N ARG A 47 -9.16 -10.13 -16.31
CA ARG A 47 -10.46 -9.81 -16.90
C ARG A 47 -10.45 -8.54 -17.75
N PHE A 48 -9.80 -7.48 -17.30
CA PHE A 48 -9.83 -6.17 -17.95
C PHE A 48 -8.43 -5.58 -18.09
N ALA A 49 -7.78 -5.21 -16.99
CA ALA A 49 -6.49 -4.52 -17.02
C ALA A 49 -5.70 -4.74 -15.73
N ASP A 50 -4.46 -4.23 -15.72
CA ASP A 50 -3.66 -4.06 -14.51
C ASP A 50 -3.84 -2.63 -13.97
N ASP A 51 -4.25 -2.50 -12.71
CA ASP A 51 -4.37 -1.19 -12.06
C ASP A 51 -3.04 -0.78 -11.41
N PRO A 52 -2.36 0.26 -11.92
CA PRO A 52 -1.10 0.74 -11.36
C PRO A 52 -1.26 1.47 -10.01
N ALA A 53 -2.48 1.83 -9.61
CA ALA A 53 -2.77 2.44 -8.31
C ALA A 53 -2.70 1.44 -7.15
N LEU A 54 -2.78 0.13 -7.43
CA LEU A 54 -2.78 -0.93 -6.43
C LEU A 54 -1.66 -1.92 -6.71
N LEU A 55 -0.72 -2.04 -5.77
CA LEU A 55 0.32 -3.04 -5.79
C LEU A 55 -0.20 -4.32 -5.15
N CYS A 56 0.11 -5.46 -5.75
CA CYS A 56 -0.18 -6.78 -5.19
C CYS A 56 1.03 -7.68 -5.49
N GLY A 57 1.46 -8.50 -4.55
CA GLY A 57 2.62 -9.35 -4.78
C GLY A 57 3.00 -10.21 -3.60
N MET A 58 3.93 -11.12 -3.83
CA MET A 58 4.48 -11.99 -2.80
C MET A 58 5.78 -11.38 -2.25
N ALA A 59 6.04 -11.59 -0.97
CA ALA A 59 7.30 -11.22 -0.34
C ALA A 59 7.59 -12.14 0.85
N ARG A 60 8.74 -11.93 1.49
CA ARG A 60 9.06 -12.47 2.80
C ARG A 60 9.05 -11.36 3.85
N PHE A 61 8.38 -11.63 4.97
CA PHE A 61 8.44 -10.82 6.19
C PHE A 61 9.08 -11.66 7.29
N ARG A 62 10.27 -11.27 7.77
CA ARG A 62 11.02 -12.02 8.80
C ARG A 62 11.17 -13.51 8.46
N GLY A 63 11.41 -13.82 7.18
CA GLY A 63 11.54 -15.19 6.67
C GLY A 63 10.23 -15.88 6.28
N HIS A 64 9.07 -15.37 6.68
CA HIS A 64 7.77 -15.94 6.35
C HIS A 64 7.24 -15.41 5.01
N GLU A 65 6.80 -16.30 4.13
CA GLU A 65 6.16 -15.93 2.88
C GLU A 65 4.78 -15.31 3.13
N VAL A 66 4.54 -14.12 2.58
CA VAL A 66 3.33 -13.32 2.75
C VAL A 66 2.84 -12.80 1.41
N MET A 67 1.53 -12.57 1.31
CA MET A 67 0.93 -11.79 0.23
C MET A 67 0.77 -10.34 0.69
N LEU A 68 1.32 -9.41 -0.07
CA LEU A 68 1.21 -7.97 0.18
C LEU A 68 0.28 -7.33 -0.84
N ILE A 69 -0.53 -6.41 -0.34
CA ILE A 69 -1.43 -5.58 -1.14
C ILE A 69 -1.31 -4.15 -0.61
N GLY A 70 -1.22 -3.14 -1.48
CA GLY A 70 -1.19 -1.77 -1.00
C GLY A 70 -1.35 -0.72 -2.08
N ASN A 71 -1.84 0.45 -1.69
CA ASN A 71 -2.07 1.55 -2.61
C ASN A 71 -0.76 2.29 -2.92
N GLN A 72 -0.57 2.71 -4.17
CA GLN A 72 0.62 3.44 -4.60
C GLN A 72 0.24 4.74 -5.30
N LYS A 73 0.54 5.87 -4.67
CA LYS A 73 0.19 7.21 -5.18
C LYS A 73 1.16 7.77 -6.22
N GLY A 74 2.43 7.36 -6.19
CA GLY A 74 3.50 7.95 -7.01
C GLY A 74 4.10 9.21 -6.40
N ARG A 75 5.41 9.45 -6.62
CA ARG A 75 6.13 10.60 -6.03
C ARG A 75 6.04 11.83 -6.91
N ASP A 76 6.36 11.68 -8.19
CA ASP A 76 6.36 12.77 -9.16
C ASP A 76 4.98 12.93 -9.82
N THR A 77 4.71 14.12 -10.38
CA THR A 77 3.44 14.41 -11.07
C THR A 77 3.12 13.38 -12.16
N LYS A 78 4.11 12.98 -12.96
CA LYS A 78 3.94 11.95 -14.00
C LYS A 78 3.52 10.60 -13.40
N GLN A 79 4.15 10.19 -12.30
CA GLN A 79 3.82 8.94 -11.61
C GLN A 79 2.44 9.02 -10.96
N LYS A 80 2.07 10.17 -10.38
CA LYS A 80 0.76 10.39 -9.77
C LYS A 80 -0.36 10.23 -10.78
N VAL A 81 -0.21 10.86 -11.96
CA VAL A 81 -1.18 10.70 -13.05
C VAL A 81 -1.23 9.25 -13.51
N ALA A 82 -0.08 8.60 -13.73
CA ALA A 82 -0.03 7.21 -14.17
C ALA A 82 -0.64 6.21 -13.18
N ARG A 83 -0.68 6.54 -11.88
CA ARG A 83 -1.22 5.70 -10.82
C ARG A 83 -2.56 6.19 -10.26
N ASN A 84 -3.27 7.04 -10.99
CA ASN A 84 -4.56 7.61 -10.57
C ASN A 84 -4.51 8.22 -9.15
N PHE A 85 -3.37 8.81 -8.76
CA PHE A 85 -3.13 9.34 -7.42
C PHE A 85 -3.34 8.32 -6.29
N GLY A 86 -3.14 7.02 -6.58
CA GLY A 86 -3.36 5.89 -5.69
C GLY A 86 -4.83 5.52 -5.49
N MET A 87 -5.74 6.11 -6.28
CA MET A 87 -7.15 5.74 -6.32
C MET A 87 -7.34 4.55 -7.26
N SER A 88 -7.77 3.42 -6.70
CA SER A 88 -7.96 2.20 -7.48
C SER A 88 -9.28 2.20 -8.25
N ASN A 89 -9.21 1.67 -9.46
CA ASN A 89 -10.35 1.32 -10.29
C ASN A 89 -10.93 -0.06 -9.92
N PRO A 90 -12.09 -0.46 -10.45
CA PRO A 90 -12.69 -1.76 -10.17
C PRO A 90 -11.77 -2.97 -10.48
N GLU A 91 -10.92 -2.88 -11.50
CA GLU A 91 -9.93 -3.91 -11.84
C GLU A 91 -8.82 -4.04 -10.79
N GLY A 92 -8.45 -2.96 -10.10
CA GLY A 92 -7.52 -3.01 -8.98
C GLY A 92 -8.07 -3.86 -7.83
N PHE A 93 -9.32 -3.62 -7.43
CA PHE A 93 -9.98 -4.43 -6.40
C PHE A 93 -10.11 -5.91 -6.80
N ARG A 94 -10.38 -6.19 -8.09
CA ARG A 94 -10.40 -7.57 -8.62
C ARG A 94 -9.02 -8.23 -8.56
N LYS A 95 -7.96 -7.49 -8.89
CA LYS A 95 -6.56 -7.95 -8.74
C LYS A 95 -6.26 -8.30 -7.29
N ALA A 96 -6.59 -7.42 -6.33
CA ALA A 96 -6.40 -7.70 -4.91
C ALA A 96 -7.16 -8.94 -4.45
N LEU A 97 -8.44 -9.07 -4.81
CA LEU A 97 -9.24 -10.25 -4.45
C LEU A 97 -8.62 -11.54 -4.99
N ARG A 98 -8.11 -11.53 -6.23
CA ARG A 98 -7.41 -12.68 -6.80
C ARG A 98 -6.16 -13.03 -5.99
N CYS A 99 -5.36 -12.03 -5.64
CA CYS A 99 -4.15 -12.23 -4.83
C CYS A 99 -4.48 -12.76 -3.43
N MET A 100 -5.56 -12.28 -2.79
CA MET A 100 -6.03 -12.82 -1.51
C MET A 100 -6.45 -14.29 -1.63
N LYS A 101 -7.20 -14.67 -2.68
CA LYS A 101 -7.55 -16.08 -2.95
C LYS A 101 -6.33 -16.96 -3.21
N LEU A 102 -5.31 -16.42 -3.87
CA LEU A 102 -4.05 -17.12 -4.08
C LEU A 102 -3.32 -17.35 -2.76
N ALA A 103 -3.29 -16.35 -1.89
CA ALA A 103 -2.70 -16.46 -0.56
C ALA A 103 -3.43 -17.52 0.28
N GLU A 104 -4.76 -17.49 0.29
CA GLU A 104 -5.62 -18.49 0.94
C GLU A 104 -5.29 -19.92 0.46
N LYS A 105 -5.20 -20.13 -0.86
CA LYS A 105 -4.88 -21.43 -1.45
C LYS A 105 -3.56 -22.03 -0.94
N PHE A 106 -2.57 -21.19 -0.65
CA PHE A 106 -1.25 -21.61 -0.18
C PHE A 106 -1.02 -21.39 1.32
N GLY A 107 -2.08 -21.05 2.08
CA GLY A 107 -1.97 -20.80 3.52
C GLY A 107 -1.02 -19.65 3.88
N ARG A 108 -0.92 -18.63 3.02
CA ARG A 108 -0.04 -17.48 3.22
C ARG A 108 -0.78 -16.34 3.93
N PRO A 109 -0.18 -15.69 4.94
CA PRO A 109 -0.74 -14.48 5.54
C PRO A 109 -0.88 -13.36 4.51
N VAL A 110 -1.91 -12.53 4.66
CA VAL A 110 -2.12 -11.33 3.85
C VAL A 110 -1.84 -10.10 4.69
N ILE A 111 -1.00 -9.21 4.18
CA ILE A 111 -0.72 -7.90 4.77
C ILE A 111 -1.18 -6.83 3.79
N THR A 112 -2.00 -5.88 4.27
CA THR A 112 -2.52 -4.79 3.43
C THR A 112 -2.07 -3.44 3.96
N LEU A 113 -1.42 -2.65 3.10
CA LEU A 113 -1.00 -1.28 3.36
C LEU A 113 -2.00 -0.30 2.76
N VAL A 114 -2.91 0.19 3.60
CA VAL A 114 -3.99 1.09 3.17
C VAL A 114 -3.49 2.53 3.15
N ASP A 115 -3.38 3.10 1.95
CA ASP A 115 -3.06 4.51 1.75
C ASP A 115 -3.82 5.09 0.56
N ILE A 116 -5.13 5.25 0.72
CA ILE A 116 -6.04 5.67 -0.35
C ILE A 116 -6.90 6.84 0.13
N VAL A 117 -7.14 7.81 -0.76
CA VAL A 117 -8.09 8.91 -0.50
C VAL A 117 -9.54 8.49 -0.75
N GLY A 118 -9.74 7.54 -1.66
CA GLY A 118 -11.00 6.93 -2.05
C GLY A 118 -10.83 6.05 -3.29
N ALA A 119 -11.84 5.26 -3.64
CA ALA A 119 -11.90 4.62 -4.95
C ALA A 119 -12.02 5.68 -6.05
N TYR A 120 -11.51 5.38 -7.25
CA TYR A 120 -11.59 6.31 -8.37
C TYR A 120 -13.07 6.53 -8.77
N PRO A 121 -13.56 7.78 -8.86
CA PRO A 121 -15.00 8.06 -8.98
C PRO A 121 -15.56 8.03 -10.42
N GLY A 122 -14.76 7.66 -11.44
CA GLY A 122 -15.22 7.53 -12.84
C GLY A 122 -14.45 8.38 -13.82
#